data_AF-A0A220W2B9-F1
#
_entry.id   AF-A0A220W2B9-F1
#
_cell.length_a   1.000
_cell.length_b   1.000
_cell.length_c   1.000
_cell.angle_alpha   90.00
_cell.angle_beta   90.00
_cell.angle_gamma   90.00
#
_symmetry.space_group_name_H-M   'P 1'
#
loop_
_entity.id
_entity.type
_entity.pdbx_description
1 polymer ?
#
loop_
_entity_poly.entity_id
_entity_poly.type
_entity_poly.pdbx_seq_one_letter_code
_entity_poly.pdbx_strand_id
1 'polypeptide(L)' 'MRNYLETLVLKHRRLNRLIDNCKAAGRQQEMQRLKRVRLQIKDKIAAKQRISVPQNS' A
#
# COMPACT_ATOMS: atom_id res chain seq x y z
N MET A 1 21.27 -0.94 -4.07
CA MET A 1 20.17 -1.47 -4.92
C MET A 1 18.88 -1.36 -4.14
N ARG A 2 17.95 -0.48 -4.52
CA ARG A 2 16.67 -0.38 -3.79
C ARG A 2 15.82 -1.59 -4.14
N ASN A 3 15.58 -2.45 -3.15
CA ASN A 3 14.67 -3.56 -3.29
C ASN A 3 13.28 -3.03 -3.67
N TYR A 4 12.69 -3.56 -4.74
CA TYR A 4 11.35 -3.19 -5.19
C TYR A 4 10.31 -3.27 -4.06
N LEU A 5 10.48 -4.23 -3.14
CA LEU A 5 9.70 -4.38 -1.92
C LEU A 5 9.79 -3.14 -1.00
N GLU A 6 10.99 -2.60 -0.78
CA GLU A 6 11.21 -1.40 0.04
C GLU A 6 10.47 -0.19 -0.55
N THR A 7 10.49 -0.07 -1.88
CA THR A 7 9.75 0.99 -2.59
C THR A 7 8.24 0.85 -2.40
N LEU A 8 7.71 -0.38 -2.43
CA LEU A 8 6.29 -0.64 -2.16
C LEU A 8 5.91 -0.29 -0.71
N VAL A 9 6.76 -0.64 0.27
CA VAL A 9 6.55 -0.33 1.69
C VAL A 9 6.57 1.18 1.93
N LEU A 10 7.52 1.91 1.33
CA LEU A 10 7.58 3.37 1.43
C LEU A 10 6.34 4.04 0.82
N LYS A 11 5.90 3.57 -0.35
CA LYS A 11 4.65 4.06 -0.97
C LYS A 11 3.43 3.76 -0.11
N HIS A 12 3.36 2.58 0.51
CA HIS A 12 2.29 2.21 1.42
C HIS A 12 2.24 3.15 2.64
N ARG A 13 3.39 3.45 3.27
CA ARG A 13 3.46 4.41 4.38
C ARG A 13 3.02 5.81 3.98
N ARG A 14 3.44 6.28 2.79
CA ARG A 14 3.05 7.59 2.27
C ARG A 14 1.55 7.68 2.03
N LEU A 15 0.93 6.65 1.45
CA LEU A 15 -0.53 6.57 1.28
C LEU A 15 -1.27 6.58 2.62
N ASN A 16 -0.75 5.90 3.64
CA ASN A 16 -1.38 5.89 4.95
C ASN A 16 -1.41 7.31 5.55
N ARG A 17 -0.30 8.04 5.50
CA ARG A 17 -0.25 9.46 5.93
C ARG A 17 -1.20 10.36 5.14
N LEU A 18 -1.31 10.14 3.83
CA LEU A 18 -2.25 10.89 3.00
C LEU A 18 -3.70 10.61 3.41
N ILE A 19 -4.06 9.35 3.67
CA ILE A 19 -5.39 8.96 4.16
C ILE A 19 -5.68 9.61 5.52
N ASP A 20 -4.69 9.59 6.44
CA ASP A 20 -4.84 10.20 7.76
C ASP A 20 -5.07 11.73 7.68
N ASN A 21 -4.40 12.41 6.75
CA ASN A 21 -4.61 13.83 6.48
C ASN A 21 -5.89 14.13 5.67
N CYS A 22 -6.50 13.13 5.05
CA CYS A 22 -7.68 13.26 4.20
C CYS A 22 -9.01 13.15 4.99
N LYS A 23 -8.98 13.15 6.33
CA LYS A 23 -10.16 13.01 7.21
C LYS A 23 -11.14 14.20 7.17
N ALA A 24 -10.84 15.26 6.41
CA ALA A 24 -11.77 16.36 6.19
C ALA A 24 -12.99 15.90 5.37
N ALA A 25 -14.21 16.24 5.81
CA ALA A 25 -15.46 15.79 5.22
C ALA A 25 -15.58 16.06 3.70
N GLY A 26 -14.97 17.14 3.19
CA GLY A 26 -14.95 17.47 1.76
C GLY A 26 -14.05 16.58 0.88
N ARG A 27 -13.30 15.64 1.45
CA ARG A 27 -12.34 14.79 0.70
C ARG A 27 -12.67 13.30 0.76
N GLN A 28 -13.91 12.93 1.07
CA GLN A 28 -14.32 11.53 1.17
C GLN A 28 -14.06 10.71 -0.11
N GLN A 29 -14.28 11.30 -1.30
CA GLN A 29 -13.97 10.64 -2.57
C GLN A 29 -12.47 10.38 -2.74
N GLU A 30 -11.63 11.36 -2.40
CA GLU A 30 -10.17 11.21 -2.43
C GLU A 30 -9.71 10.16 -1.42
N MET A 31 -10.29 10.14 -0.21
CA MET A 31 -10.02 9.09 0.77
C MET A 31 -10.37 7.70 0.22
N GLN A 32 -11.50 7.53 -0.46
CA GLN A 32 -11.86 6.25 -1.07
C GLN A 32 -10.86 5.84 -2.16
N ARG A 33 -10.44 6.78 -3.01
CA ARG A 33 -9.43 6.53 -4.05
C ARG A 33 -8.10 6.09 -3.42
N LEU A 34 -7.63 6.82 -2.41
CA LEU A 34 -6.41 6.49 -1.68
C LEU A 34 -6.48 5.11 -1.00
N LYS A 35 -7.63 4.73 -0.42
CA LYS A 35 -7.85 3.39 0.15
C LYS A 35 -7.73 2.29 -0.91
N ARG A 36 -8.27 2.49 -2.12
CA ARG A 36 -8.14 1.53 -3.23
C ARG A 36 -6.68 1.37 -3.65
N VAL A 37 -5.93 2.48 -3.78
CA VAL A 37 -4.51 2.42 -4.13
C VAL A 37 -3.71 1.73 -3.02
N ARG A 38 -4.01 2.00 -1.75
CA ARG A 38 -3.37 1.30 -0.61
C ARG A 38 -3.60 -0.21 -0.69
N LEU A 39 -4.82 -0.65 -1.00
CA LEU A 39 -5.15 -2.07 -1.15
C LEU A 39 -4.32 -2.72 -2.25
N GLN A 40 -4.26 -2.11 -3.44
CA GLN A 40 -3.43 -2.61 -4.55
C GLN A 40 -1.94 -2.72 -4.19
N ILE A 41 -1.40 -1.76 -3.42
CA ILE A 41 -0.01 -1.86 -2.96
C ILE A 41 0.15 -2.97 -1.93
N LYS A 42 -0.80 -3.14 -1.00
CA LYS A 42 -0.80 -4.24 -0.04
C LYS A 42 -0.80 -5.60 -0.75
N ASP A 43 -1.63 -5.77 -1.79
CA ASP A 43 -1.67 -6.99 -2.59
C ASP A 43 -0.36 -7.23 -3.35
N LYS A 44 0.26 -6.18 -3.91
CA LYS A 44 1.58 -6.29 -4.55
C LYS A 44 2.68 -6.70 -3.57
N ILE A 45 2.64 -6.17 -2.33
CA ILE A 45 3.56 -6.58 -1.27
C ILE A 45 3.31 -8.06 -0.91
N ALA A 46 2.06 -8.46 -0.68
CA ALA A 46 1.70 -9.83 -0.34
C ALA A 46 2.09 -10.82 -1.45
N ALA A 47 1.85 -10.48 -2.71
CA ALA A 47 2.27 -11.29 -3.86
C ALA A 47 3.80 -11.44 -3.92
N LYS A 48 4.55 -10.35 -3.70
CA LYS A 48 6.02 -10.40 -3.68
C LYS A 48 6.56 -11.17 -2.46
N GLN A 49 5.93 -11.04 -1.29
CA GLN A 49 6.29 -11.81 -0.10
C GLN A 49 5.99 -13.30 -0.27
N ARG A 50 4.87 -13.66 -0.90
CA ARG A 50 4.54 -15.05 -1.25
C ARG A 50 5.54 -15.65 -2.24
N ILE A 51 5.99 -14.88 -3.23
CA ILE A 51 7.02 -15.38 -4.17
C ILE A 51 8.37 -15.59 -3.47
N SER A 52 8.70 -14.78 -2.46
CA SER A 52 9.95 -14.93 -1.69
C SER A 52 9.92 -16.04 -0.63
N VAL A 53 8.75 -16.62 -0.35
CA VAL A 53 8.61 -17.76 0.57
C VAL A 53 8.16 -18.96 -0.27
N PRO A 54 9.02 -19.96 -0.55
CA PRO A 54 8.53 -21.22 -1.07
C PRO A 54 7.53 -21.76 -0.05
N GLN A 55 6.25 -21.81 -0.42
CA GLN A 55 5.22 -22.49 0.35
C GLN A 55 5.54 -23.98 0.29
N ASN A 56 6.35 -24.44 1.25
CA ASN A 56 6.53 -25.84 1.54
C ASN A 56 5.62 -26.18 2.72
N SER A 57 4.39 -26.62 2.44
CA SER A 57 3.55 -27.51 3.26
C SER A 57 2.30 -27.85 2.47
#